data_AF-A0A4U5MD66-F1
#
_entry.id   AF-A0A4U5MD66-F1
#
_cell.length_a   1.000
_cell.length_b   1.000
_cell.length_c   1.000
_cell.angle_alpha   90.00
_cell.angle_beta   90.00
_cell.angle_gamma   90.00
#
_symmetry.space_group_name_H-M   'P 1'
#
loop_
_entity.id
_entity.type
_entity.pdbx_description
1 polymer ?
#
loop_
_entity_poly.entity_id
_entity_poly.type
_entity_poly.pdbx_seq_one_letter_code
_entity_poly.pdbx_strand_id
1 'polypeptide(L)'
;MLPWQTQQFFSSLTDNEFTIWQKIYIAQGAAVRAGNDSFEFLDELALDIHKTVGQKLIDRNERIEERIAGLGDRQAHAFMQKVYRKLRYQRFDMKNRVRVLTTILDIAVEGLLLDENSTQALEQNFPSLIAFWTDERTRALLSKREATPPCTNADIYDEMVDQALFIGKNGREPCDEEMMERDKKGAIKLCRT
;
A
#
# COMPACT_ATOMS: atom_id res chain seq x y z
N MET A 1 1.10 -1.63 -3.96
CA MET A 1 1.00 -2.00 -5.39
C MET A 1 -0.47 -2.24 -5.72
N LEU A 2 -0.90 -2.08 -6.98
CA LEU A 2 -2.27 -2.37 -7.37
C LEU A 2 -2.56 -3.87 -7.18
N PRO A 3 -3.64 -4.26 -6.45
CA PRO A 3 -3.83 -5.65 -6.02
C PRO A 3 -3.82 -6.69 -7.14
N TRP A 4 -4.54 -6.43 -8.24
CA TRP A 4 -4.74 -7.43 -9.30
C TRP A 4 -3.47 -7.70 -10.13
N GLN A 5 -2.71 -6.67 -10.53
CA GLN A 5 -1.44 -6.83 -11.26
C GLN A 5 -0.35 -7.46 -10.40
N THR A 6 -0.38 -7.18 -9.10
CA THR A 6 0.52 -7.81 -8.13
C THR A 6 0.23 -9.29 -8.02
N GLN A 7 -1.05 -9.66 -7.89
CA GLN A 7 -1.49 -11.04 -7.82
C GLN A 7 -1.16 -11.80 -9.11
N GLN A 8 -1.45 -11.24 -10.29
CA GLN A 8 -1.10 -11.85 -11.58
C GLN A 8 0.40 -12.10 -11.72
N PHE A 9 1.23 -11.12 -11.32
CA PHE A 9 2.68 -11.29 -11.37
C PHE A 9 3.13 -12.45 -10.49
N PHE A 10 2.73 -12.49 -9.21
CA PHE A 10 3.15 -13.56 -8.30
C PHE A 10 2.60 -14.93 -8.70
N SER A 11 1.36 -15.01 -9.17
CA SER A 11 0.78 -16.26 -9.68
C SER A 11 1.46 -16.77 -10.96
N SER A 12 2.21 -15.93 -11.67
CA SER A 12 2.95 -16.29 -12.89
C SER A 12 4.36 -16.84 -12.62
N LEU A 13 4.80 -16.83 -11.37
CA LEU A 13 6.12 -17.30 -10.97
C LEU A 13 6.04 -18.75 -10.49
N THR A 14 6.98 -19.57 -10.95
CA THR A 14 7.31 -20.84 -10.30
C THR A 14 8.02 -20.61 -8.96
N ASP A 15 8.12 -21.62 -8.09
CA ASP A 15 8.84 -21.52 -6.81
C ASP A 15 10.29 -21.05 -6.96
N ASN A 16 10.98 -21.52 -8.01
CA ASN A 16 12.34 -21.10 -8.33
C ASN A 16 12.38 -19.62 -8.76
N GLU A 17 11.46 -19.21 -9.63
CA GLU A 17 11.35 -17.81 -10.06
C GLU A 17 10.96 -16.87 -8.91
N PHE A 18 10.13 -17.34 -7.98
CA PHE A 18 9.79 -16.60 -6.77
C PHE A 18 11.03 -16.39 -5.88
N THR A 19 11.87 -17.42 -5.72
CA THR A 19 13.14 -17.33 -5.01
C THR A 19 14.09 -16.33 -5.69
N ILE A 20 14.14 -16.32 -7.02
CA ILE A 20 14.91 -15.34 -7.79
C ILE A 20 14.36 -13.93 -7.61
N TRP A 21 13.03 -13.76 -7.66
CA TRP A 21 12.38 -12.48 -7.42
C TRP A 21 12.73 -11.92 -6.03
N GLN A 22 12.79 -12.76 -5.00
CA GLN A 22 13.23 -12.34 -3.67
C GLN A 22 14.68 -11.81 -3.67
N LYS A 23 15.60 -12.43 -4.43
CA LYS A 23 16.97 -11.93 -4.59
C LYS A 23 17.01 -10.57 -5.26
N ILE A 24 16.24 -10.39 -6.35
CA ILE A 24 16.09 -9.10 -7.03
C ILE A 24 15.57 -8.05 -6.06
N TYR A 25 14.51 -8.37 -5.31
CA TYR A 25 13.91 -7.48 -4.32
C TYR A 25 14.90 -7.03 -3.24
N ILE A 26 15.69 -7.95 -2.69
CA ILE A 26 16.72 -7.65 -1.68
C ILE A 26 17.80 -6.73 -2.25
N ALA A 27 18.28 -7.03 -3.46
CA ALA A 27 19.33 -6.25 -4.12
C ALA A 27 18.86 -4.83 -4.46
N GLN A 28 17.68 -4.70 -5.08
CA GLN A 28 17.05 -3.40 -5.35
C GLN A 28 16.82 -2.61 -4.05
N GLY A 29 16.40 -3.27 -2.97
CA GLY A 29 16.25 -2.61 -1.67
C GLY A 29 17.58 -2.13 -1.08
N ALA A 30 18.69 -2.85 -1.32
CA ALA A 30 20.03 -2.41 -0.93
C ALA A 30 20.51 -1.21 -1.76
N ALA A 31 20.26 -1.23 -3.07
CA ALA A 31 20.56 -0.11 -3.96
C ALA A 31 19.83 1.18 -3.55
N VAL A 32 18.53 1.11 -3.28
CA VAL A 32 17.75 2.27 -2.81
C VAL A 32 18.32 2.83 -1.49
N ARG A 33 18.73 1.96 -0.56
CA ARG A 33 19.38 2.40 0.69
C ARG A 33 20.75 3.04 0.48
N ALA A 34 21.44 2.70 -0.61
CA ALA A 34 22.70 3.30 -1.02
C ALA A 34 22.53 4.59 -1.85
N GLY A 35 21.28 5.03 -2.10
CA GLY A 35 20.99 6.22 -2.89
C GLY A 35 20.83 5.98 -4.41
N ASN A 36 20.88 4.72 -4.86
CA ASN A 36 20.62 4.34 -6.25
C ASN A 36 19.15 3.93 -6.40
N ASP A 37 18.27 4.90 -6.59
CA ASP A 37 16.81 4.71 -6.53
C ASP A 37 16.09 4.96 -7.86
N SER A 38 16.81 5.30 -8.94
CA SER A 38 16.21 5.45 -10.27
C SER A 38 15.60 4.13 -10.76
N PHE A 39 14.47 4.23 -11.44
CA PHE A 39 13.73 3.08 -11.90
C PHE A 39 14.49 2.30 -12.99
N GLU A 40 15.20 3.02 -13.84
CA GLU A 40 16.08 2.48 -14.89
C GLU A 40 17.19 1.62 -14.25
N PHE A 41 17.89 2.16 -13.24
CA PHE A 41 18.94 1.41 -12.53
C PHE A 41 18.39 0.15 -11.86
N LEU A 42 17.23 0.28 -11.20
CA LEU A 42 16.61 -0.86 -10.51
C LEU A 42 16.18 -1.95 -11.50
N ASP A 43 15.70 -1.57 -12.67
CA ASP A 43 15.27 -2.51 -13.71
C ASP A 43 16.49 -3.20 -14.38
N GLU A 44 17.57 -2.46 -14.64
CA GLU A 44 18.88 -3.03 -15.06
C GLU A 44 19.40 -4.04 -14.03
N LEU A 45 19.39 -3.68 -12.74
CA LEU A 45 19.81 -4.58 -11.67
C LEU A 45 18.97 -5.87 -11.61
N ALA A 46 17.68 -5.81 -11.96
CA ALA A 46 16.83 -6.99 -12.02
C ALA A 46 17.24 -7.93 -13.17
N LEU A 47 17.59 -7.36 -14.33
CA LEU A 47 18.07 -8.11 -15.49
C LEU A 47 19.44 -8.75 -15.25
N ASP A 48 20.33 -8.04 -14.56
CA ASP A 48 21.68 -8.52 -14.19
C ASP A 48 21.62 -9.73 -13.26
N ILE A 49 20.70 -9.72 -12.29
CA ILE A 49 20.51 -10.85 -11.37
C ILE A 49 19.89 -12.03 -12.10
N HIS A 50 18.83 -11.80 -12.88
CA HIS A 50 18.21 -12.85 -13.66
C HIS A 50 17.32 -12.31 -14.79
N LYS A 51 17.79 -12.43 -16.04
CA LYS A 51 17.11 -11.91 -17.24
C LYS A 51 15.61 -12.21 -17.31
N THR A 52 15.18 -13.47 -17.16
CA THR A 52 13.75 -13.84 -17.30
C THR A 52 12.85 -13.22 -16.24
N VAL A 53 13.21 -13.33 -14.95
CA VAL A 53 12.41 -12.77 -13.86
C VAL A 53 12.50 -11.24 -13.85
N GLY A 54 13.65 -10.68 -14.20
CA GLY A 54 13.83 -9.25 -14.42
C GLY A 54 12.91 -8.73 -15.52
N GLN A 55 12.86 -9.40 -16.68
CA GLN A 55 11.95 -9.04 -17.76
C GLN A 55 10.48 -9.13 -17.34
N LYS A 56 10.05 -10.22 -16.66
CA LYS A 56 8.68 -10.33 -16.13
C LYS A 56 8.32 -9.16 -15.19
N LEU A 57 9.28 -8.66 -14.41
CA LEU A 57 9.09 -7.51 -13.52
C LEU A 57 8.95 -6.20 -14.31
N ILE A 58 9.77 -6.01 -15.34
CA ILE A 58 9.72 -4.85 -16.25
C ILE A 58 8.40 -4.84 -17.00
N ASP A 59 8.01 -5.95 -17.64
CA ASP A 59 6.74 -6.08 -18.37
C ASP A 59 5.52 -5.78 -17.47
N ARG A 60 5.61 -6.11 -16.18
CA ARG A 60 4.58 -5.76 -15.20
C ARG A 60 4.53 -4.26 -14.94
N ASN A 61 5.67 -3.60 -14.80
CA ASN A 61 5.77 -2.16 -14.58
C ASN A 61 5.28 -1.39 -15.82
N GLU A 62 5.71 -1.77 -17.01
CA GLU A 62 5.30 -1.17 -18.28
C GLU A 62 3.78 -1.25 -18.46
N ARG A 63 3.15 -2.41 -18.24
CA ARG A 63 1.68 -2.54 -18.30
C ARG A 63 0.93 -1.65 -17.30
N ILE A 64 1.53 -1.34 -16.15
CA ILE A 64 0.95 -0.38 -15.20
C ILE A 64 1.05 1.03 -15.77
N GLU A 65 2.24 1.40 -16.26
CA GLU A 65 2.52 2.72 -16.82
C GLU A 65 1.69 3.00 -18.07
N GLU A 66 1.53 2.03 -18.97
CA GLU A 66 0.64 2.11 -20.14
C GLU A 66 -0.81 2.33 -19.73
N ARG A 67 -1.31 1.61 -18.73
CA ARG A 67 -2.68 1.78 -18.23
C ARG A 67 -2.88 3.15 -17.58
N ILE A 68 -1.86 3.66 -16.91
CA ILE A 68 -1.86 5.03 -16.35
C ILE A 68 -1.85 6.05 -17.50
N ALA A 69 -1.01 5.86 -18.52
CA ALA A 69 -0.93 6.73 -19.69
C ALA A 69 -2.23 6.74 -20.52
N GLY A 70 -3.00 5.64 -20.47
CA GLY A 70 -4.33 5.54 -21.07
C GLY A 70 -5.43 6.35 -20.36
N LEU A 71 -5.15 6.95 -19.19
CA LEU A 71 -6.08 7.87 -18.53
C LEU A 71 -6.17 9.18 -19.32
N GLY A 72 -7.32 9.42 -19.95
CA GLY A 72 -7.58 10.68 -20.66
C GLY A 72 -7.74 11.89 -19.72
N ASP A 73 -8.08 11.65 -18.45
CA ASP A 73 -8.20 12.70 -17.45
C ASP A 73 -6.85 13.07 -16.82
N ARG A 74 -6.53 14.37 -16.81
CA ARG A 74 -5.21 14.88 -16.38
C ARG A 74 -4.99 14.75 -14.87
N GLN A 75 -6.02 14.97 -14.05
CA GLN A 75 -5.89 14.91 -12.60
C GLN A 75 -5.78 13.46 -12.13
N ALA A 76 -6.62 12.57 -12.66
CA ALA A 76 -6.54 11.12 -12.49
C ALA A 76 -5.17 10.58 -12.91
N HIS A 77 -4.66 11.00 -14.07
CA HIS A 77 -3.33 10.62 -14.56
C HIS A 77 -2.22 11.04 -13.59
N ALA A 78 -2.19 12.31 -13.18
CA ALA A 78 -1.17 12.83 -12.26
C ALA A 78 -1.23 12.14 -10.89
N PHE A 79 -2.45 11.93 -10.37
CA PHE A 79 -2.67 11.19 -9.13
C PHE A 79 -2.13 9.76 -9.24
N MET A 80 -2.46 9.04 -10.30
CA MET A 80 -2.02 7.66 -10.48
C MET A 80 -0.52 7.51 -10.68
N GLN A 81 0.13 8.43 -11.40
CA GLN A 81 1.59 8.46 -11.49
C GLN A 81 2.23 8.60 -10.10
N LYS A 82 1.68 9.49 -9.26
CA LYS A 82 2.15 9.70 -7.90
C LYS A 82 1.93 8.45 -7.03
N VAL A 83 0.74 7.85 -7.08
CA VAL A 83 0.39 6.62 -6.36
C VAL A 83 1.32 5.48 -6.75
N TYR A 84 1.52 5.26 -8.04
CA TYR A 84 2.39 4.20 -8.55
C TYR A 84 3.84 4.38 -8.06
N ARG A 85 4.39 5.60 -8.16
CA ARG A 85 5.74 5.91 -7.64
C ARG A 85 5.85 5.66 -6.13
N LYS A 86 4.90 6.18 -5.33
CA LYS A 86 4.85 5.94 -3.87
C LYS A 86 4.87 4.45 -3.55
N LEU A 87 4.02 3.66 -4.20
CA LEU A 87 3.92 2.22 -3.97
C LEU A 87 5.14 1.44 -4.47
N ARG A 88 5.79 1.88 -5.55
CA ARG A 88 7.03 1.26 -6.08
C ARG A 88 8.20 1.45 -5.13
N TYR A 89 8.33 2.60 -4.47
CA TYR A 89 9.33 2.81 -3.42
C TYR A 89 8.96 2.12 -2.11
N GLN A 90 7.69 2.20 -1.69
CA GLN A 90 7.23 1.62 -0.44
C GLN A 90 7.48 0.10 -0.38
N ARG A 91 7.54 -0.59 -1.53
CA ARG A 91 7.87 -2.01 -1.59
C ARG A 91 9.18 -2.32 -0.85
N PHE A 92 10.18 -1.43 -0.90
CA PHE A 92 11.49 -1.66 -0.28
C PHE A 92 11.53 -1.39 1.23
N ASP A 93 10.49 -0.76 1.77
CA ASP A 93 10.34 -0.48 3.20
C ASP A 93 9.11 -1.17 3.80
N MET A 94 8.73 -2.33 3.25
CA MET A 94 7.58 -3.11 3.73
C MET A 94 7.75 -3.63 5.17
N LYS A 95 8.98 -3.61 5.70
CA LYS A 95 9.26 -3.92 7.11
C LYS A 95 8.72 -2.86 8.06
N ASN A 96 8.66 -1.60 7.63
CA ASN A 96 8.13 -0.50 8.43
C ASN A 96 6.62 -0.41 8.22
N ARG A 97 5.88 -1.19 9.00
CA ARG A 97 4.42 -1.34 8.86
C ARG A 97 3.66 -0.03 9.10
N VAL A 98 4.11 0.79 10.04
CA VAL A 98 3.54 2.13 10.28
C VAL A 98 3.71 3.04 9.05
N ARG A 99 4.88 2.99 8.40
CA ARG A 99 5.11 3.75 7.15
C ARG A 99 4.29 3.22 5.99
N VAL A 100 4.11 1.90 5.89
CA VAL A 100 3.20 1.29 4.91
C VAL A 100 1.77 1.82 5.13
N LEU A 101 1.26 1.75 6.36
CA LEU A 101 -0.07 2.25 6.71
C LEU A 101 -0.19 3.75 6.37
N THR A 102 0.80 4.55 6.78
CA THR A 102 0.86 5.99 6.49
C THR A 102 0.74 6.26 5.00
N THR A 103 1.54 5.57 4.18
CA THR A 103 1.54 5.76 2.72
C THR A 103 0.17 5.45 2.11
N ILE A 104 -0.47 4.37 2.56
CA ILE A 104 -1.77 3.93 2.04
C ILE A 104 -2.88 4.90 2.49
N LEU A 105 -2.89 5.34 3.75
CA LEU A 105 -3.86 6.33 4.23
C LEU A 105 -3.68 7.69 3.57
N ASP A 106 -2.44 8.13 3.31
CA ASP A 106 -2.18 9.37 2.57
C ASP A 106 -2.68 9.29 1.12
N ILE A 107 -2.54 8.13 0.48
CA ILE A 107 -3.12 7.89 -0.86
C ILE A 107 -4.65 8.00 -0.80
N ALA A 108 -5.29 7.47 0.25
CA ALA A 108 -6.74 7.57 0.42
C ALA A 108 -7.19 9.03 0.60
N VAL A 109 -6.52 9.80 1.47
CA VAL A 109 -6.82 11.23 1.67
C VAL A 109 -6.68 12.00 0.35
N GLU A 110 -5.57 11.81 -0.37
CA GLU A 110 -5.37 12.45 -1.67
C GLU A 110 -6.43 12.03 -2.70
N GLY A 111 -6.87 10.77 -2.67
CA GLY A 111 -7.92 10.25 -3.56
C GLY A 111 -9.30 10.85 -3.27
N LEU A 112 -9.63 11.10 -2.00
CA LEU A 112 -10.90 11.74 -1.59
C LEU A 112 -11.00 13.21 -2.01
N LEU A 113 -9.88 13.84 -2.40
CA LEU A 113 -9.83 15.23 -2.89
C LEU A 113 -9.96 15.35 -4.41
N LEU A 114 -10.07 14.24 -5.13
CA LEU A 114 -10.28 14.24 -6.58
C LEU A 114 -11.68 14.72 -6.93
N ASP A 115 -11.82 15.37 -8.09
CA ASP A 115 -13.15 15.71 -8.59
C ASP A 115 -13.92 14.48 -9.07
N GLU A 116 -15.21 14.64 -9.33
CA GLU A 116 -16.10 13.55 -9.72
C GLU A 116 -15.67 12.89 -11.05
N ASN A 117 -15.25 13.70 -12.02
CA ASN A 117 -14.80 13.22 -13.34
C ASN A 117 -13.54 12.35 -13.21
N SER A 118 -12.57 12.80 -12.41
CA SER A 118 -11.33 12.08 -12.13
C SER A 118 -11.59 10.81 -11.36
N THR A 119 -12.48 10.87 -10.37
CA THR A 119 -12.91 9.70 -9.59
C THR A 119 -13.55 8.65 -10.50
N GLN A 120 -14.43 9.06 -11.41
CA GLN A 120 -15.07 8.16 -12.38
C GLN A 120 -14.06 7.55 -13.36
N ALA A 121 -13.11 8.34 -13.86
CA ALA A 121 -12.04 7.84 -14.73
C ALA A 121 -11.19 6.77 -14.03
N LEU A 122 -10.90 6.98 -12.74
CA LEU A 122 -10.19 6.01 -11.90
C LEU A 122 -11.06 4.80 -11.53
N GLU A 123 -12.36 4.94 -11.37
CA GLU A 123 -13.25 3.81 -11.11
C GLU A 123 -13.26 2.82 -12.29
N GLN A 124 -13.31 3.33 -13.52
CA GLN A 124 -13.29 2.52 -14.73
C GLN A 124 -11.95 1.80 -14.93
N ASN A 125 -10.83 2.48 -14.63
CA ASN A 125 -9.50 1.97 -14.93
C ASN A 125 -8.81 1.31 -13.73
N PHE A 126 -9.13 1.68 -12.50
CA PHE A 126 -8.48 1.24 -11.28
C PHE A 126 -9.51 1.05 -10.13
N PRO A 127 -10.57 0.23 -10.33
CA PRO A 127 -11.69 0.13 -9.38
C PRO A 127 -11.27 -0.29 -7.97
N SER A 128 -10.21 -1.09 -7.83
CA SER A 128 -9.68 -1.50 -6.53
C SER A 128 -9.14 -0.35 -5.68
N LEU A 129 -8.70 0.76 -6.31
CA LEU A 129 -8.26 1.94 -5.57
C LEU A 129 -9.45 2.71 -5.02
N ILE A 130 -10.49 2.91 -5.84
CA ILE A 130 -11.75 3.52 -5.39
C ILE A 130 -12.33 2.72 -4.23
N ALA A 131 -12.50 1.41 -4.43
CA ALA A 131 -13.02 0.50 -3.41
C ALA A 131 -12.24 0.59 -2.10
N PHE A 132 -10.91 0.76 -2.18
CA PHE A 132 -10.08 0.86 -0.99
C PHE A 132 -10.36 2.11 -0.15
N TRP A 133 -10.48 3.30 -0.75
CA TRP A 133 -10.71 4.53 0.04
C TRP A 133 -12.19 4.84 0.28
N THR A 134 -13.11 4.18 -0.43
CA THR A 134 -14.54 4.22 -0.10
C THR A 134 -14.95 3.19 0.94
N ASP A 135 -14.10 2.20 1.22
CA ASP A 135 -14.33 1.18 2.25
C ASP A 135 -14.57 1.78 3.64
N GLU A 136 -15.56 1.26 4.35
CA GLU A 136 -15.96 1.74 5.68
C GLU A 136 -14.81 1.64 6.70
N ARG A 137 -13.97 0.59 6.61
CA ARG A 137 -12.83 0.43 7.52
C ARG A 137 -11.78 1.48 7.23
N THR A 138 -11.47 1.73 5.96
CA THR A 138 -10.55 2.81 5.59
C THR A 138 -11.07 4.16 6.07
N ARG A 139 -12.36 4.45 5.88
CA ARG A 139 -12.99 5.68 6.40
C ARG A 139 -12.89 5.79 7.92
N ALA A 140 -13.09 4.69 8.66
CA ALA A 140 -12.92 4.67 10.11
C ALA A 140 -11.45 4.92 10.54
N LEU A 141 -10.47 4.48 9.76
CA LEU A 141 -9.06 4.80 10.02
C LEU A 141 -8.76 6.28 9.73
N LEU A 142 -9.37 6.85 8.69
CA LEU A 142 -9.22 8.26 8.34
C LEU A 142 -9.87 9.18 9.36
N SER A 143 -11.07 8.86 9.87
CA SER A 143 -11.73 9.67 10.90
C SER A 143 -10.90 9.75 12.19
N LYS A 144 -10.18 8.68 12.55
CA LYS A 144 -9.23 8.68 13.67
C LYS A 144 -8.06 9.66 13.48
N ARG A 145 -7.61 9.90 12.24
CA ARG A 145 -6.58 10.92 11.94
C ARG A 145 -7.12 12.34 12.09
N GLU A 146 -8.42 12.53 11.88
CA GLU A 146 -9.10 13.82 11.92
C GLU A 146 -9.74 14.14 13.29
N ALA A 147 -9.73 13.17 14.22
CA ALA A 147 -10.26 13.33 15.57
C ALA A 147 -9.57 14.47 16.36
N THR A 148 -10.18 14.88 17.47
CA THR A 148 -9.59 15.90 18.36
C THR A 148 -9.43 15.36 19.79
N PRO A 149 -8.19 15.12 20.27
CA PRO A 149 -6.92 15.28 19.56
C PRO A 149 -6.72 14.23 18.44
N PRO A 150 -5.99 14.57 17.36
CA PRO A 150 -5.80 13.65 16.24
C PRO A 150 -4.90 12.50 16.65
N CYS A 151 -5.26 11.29 16.21
CA CYS A 151 -4.42 10.13 16.41
C CYS A 151 -3.26 10.10 15.42
N THR A 152 -2.09 9.67 15.89
CA THR A 152 -0.96 9.44 14.98
C THR A 152 -1.15 8.12 14.23
N ASN A 153 -0.52 7.98 13.06
CA ASN A 153 -0.56 6.70 12.33
C ASN A 153 0.08 5.54 13.12
N ALA A 154 0.96 5.83 14.09
CA ALA A 154 1.50 4.83 15.01
C ALA A 154 0.42 4.36 15.98
N ASP A 155 -0.32 5.29 16.59
CA ASP A 155 -1.44 4.96 17.49
C ASP A 155 -2.50 4.10 16.77
N ILE A 156 -2.87 4.49 15.54
CA ILE A 156 -3.82 3.75 14.72
C ILE A 156 -3.29 2.34 14.41
N TYR A 157 -2.01 2.21 14.06
CA TYR A 157 -1.40 0.92 13.77
C TYR A 157 -1.40 0.00 15.00
N ASP A 158 -1.01 0.52 16.16
CA ASP A 158 -0.97 -0.24 17.41
C ASP A 158 -2.37 -0.72 17.81
N GLU A 159 -3.39 0.12 17.64
CA GLU A 159 -4.78 -0.29 17.86
C GLU A 159 -5.22 -1.40 16.90
N MET A 160 -4.89 -1.30 15.60
CA MET A 160 -5.19 -2.35 14.61
C MET A 160 -4.52 -3.67 14.95
N VAL A 161 -3.26 -3.64 15.41
CA VAL A 161 -2.52 -4.85 15.82
C VAL A 161 -3.17 -5.46 17.06
N ASP A 162 -3.54 -4.65 18.05
CA ASP A 162 -4.19 -5.15 19.25
C ASP A 162 -5.55 -5.80 18.96
N GLN A 163 -6.38 -5.16 18.13
CA GLN A 163 -7.66 -5.73 17.70
C GLN A 163 -7.45 -7.06 16.95
N ALA A 164 -6.46 -7.13 16.06
CA ALA A 164 -6.13 -8.36 15.35
C ALA A 164 -5.67 -9.48 16.30
N LEU A 165 -4.85 -9.15 17.32
CA LEU A 165 -4.44 -10.10 18.36
C LEU A 165 -5.64 -10.57 19.20
N PHE A 166 -6.55 -9.67 19.54
CA PHE A 166 -7.78 -10.01 20.25
C PHE A 166 -8.65 -10.98 19.43
N ILE A 167 -8.89 -10.67 18.16
CA ILE A 167 -9.68 -11.53 17.25
C ILE A 167 -9.00 -12.89 17.10
N GLY A 168 -7.67 -12.93 16.92
CA GLY A 168 -6.94 -14.18 16.81
C GLY A 168 -7.04 -15.07 18.06
N LYS A 169 -7.13 -14.45 19.25
CA LYS A 169 -7.27 -15.17 20.52
C LYS A 169 -8.70 -15.59 20.83
N ASN A 170 -9.69 -14.77 20.50
CA ASN A 170 -11.07 -14.92 20.97
C ASN A 170 -12.06 -15.31 19.86
N GLY A 171 -11.65 -15.28 18.59
CA GLY A 171 -12.50 -15.61 17.44
C GLY A 171 -13.60 -14.59 17.12
N ARG A 172 -13.58 -13.41 17.76
CA ARG A 172 -14.57 -12.33 17.57
C ARG A 172 -13.93 -10.95 17.73
N GLU A 173 -14.60 -9.92 17.22
CA GLU A 173 -14.22 -8.53 17.47
C GLU A 173 -14.43 -8.16 18.95
N PRO A 174 -13.56 -7.29 19.52
CA PRO A 174 -13.76 -6.76 20.87
C PRO A 174 -14.94 -5.77 20.88
N CYS A 175 -15.74 -5.79 21.95
CA CYS A 175 -16.74 -4.73 22.15
C CYS A 175 -16.11 -3.47 22.76
N ASP A 176 -16.84 -2.35 22.75
CA ASP A 176 -16.37 -1.06 23.26
C ASP A 176 -15.89 -1.13 24.72
N GLU A 177 -16.58 -1.90 25.57
CA GLU A 177 -16.24 -2.07 26.97
C GLU A 177 -14.87 -2.76 27.15
N GLU A 178 -14.60 -3.78 26.33
CA GLU A 178 -13.32 -4.49 26.32
C GLU A 178 -12.19 -3.59 25.80
N MET A 179 -12.46 -2.82 24.75
CA MET A 179 -11.50 -1.84 24.24
C MET A 179 -11.17 -0.78 25.30
N MET A 180 -12.19 -0.26 25.99
CA MET A 180 -12.02 0.71 27.07
C MET A 180 -11.22 0.14 28.25
N GLU A 181 -11.48 -1.11 28.64
CA GLU A 181 -10.73 -1.75 29.72
C GLU A 181 -9.25 -1.92 29.35
N ARG A 182 -8.96 -2.24 28.09
CA ARG A 182 -7.59 -2.40 27.56
C ARG A 182 -6.83 -1.07 27.51
N ASP A 183 -7.49 0.02 27.11
CA ASP A 183 -6.95 1.39 27.15
C ASP A 183 -6.60 1.82 28.57
N LYS A 184 -7.51 1.58 29.52
CA LYS A 184 -7.28 1.89 30.95
C LYS A 184 -6.12 1.11 31.56
N LYS A 185 -5.88 -0.12 31.10
CA LYS A 185 -4.74 -0.96 31.54
C LYS A 185 -3.42 -0.57 30.87
N GLY A 186 -3.42 0.44 29.98
CA GLY A 186 -2.25 0.84 29.20
C GLY A 186 -1.81 -0.23 28.19
N ALA A 187 -2.68 -1.18 27.86
CA ALA A 187 -2.39 -2.23 26.88
C ALA A 187 -2.51 -1.70 25.44
N ILE A 188 -3.30 -0.65 25.24
CA ILE A 188 -3.46 0.09 23.99
C ILE A 188 -3.57 1.58 24.27
N LYS A 189 -3.34 2.39 23.23
CA LYS A 189 -3.76 3.79 23.20
C LYS A 189 -4.92 3.91 22.21
N LEU A 190 -6.14 4.03 22.73
CA LEU A 190 -7.33 4.12 21.88
C LEU A 190 -7.36 5.44 21.11
N CYS A 191 -7.53 5.34 19.80
CA CYS A 191 -7.89 6.47 18.96
C CYS A 191 -9.38 6.75 19.06
N ARG A 192 -9.75 7.63 20.00
CA ARG A 192 -11.15 8.04 20.21
C ARG A 192 -11.60 8.95 19.06
N THR A 193 -12.77 8.66 18.52
CA THR A 193 -13.55 9.53 17.63
C THR A 193 -14.75 10.08 18.38
#